data_AF-A0A1T4V823-F1
#
_entry.id   AF-A0A1T4V823-F1
#
_cell.length_a   1.000
_cell.length_b   1.000
_cell.length_c   1.000
_cell.angle_alpha   90.00
_cell.angle_beta   90.00
_cell.angle_gamma   90.00
#
_symmetry.space_group_name_H-M   'P 1'
#
loop_
_entity.id
_entity.type
_entity.pdbx_description
1 polymer ?
#
loop_
_entity_poly.entity_id
_entity_poly.type
_entity_poly.pdbx_seq_one_letter_code
_entity_poly.pdbx_strand_id
1 'polypeptide(L)'
;FCDTVEDASLRWNEWRDMALSSEVPEIVKFAEVQERKYKDGIINSSLYRVGTSIVEGINNKIKVIKRKAYGFRDFEYFKLLIMWNFPGKYNGV
;
A
#
# COMPACT_ATOMS: atom_id res chain seq x y z
N PHE A 1 8.75 14.19 -2.07
CA PHE A 1 7.45 14.86 -2.23
C PHE A 1 7.63 15.93 -3.27
N CYS A 2 6.60 16.14 -4.07
CA CYS A 2 6.63 17.04 -5.21
C CYS A 2 5.69 18.21 -4.93
N ASP A 3 6.03 19.40 -5.42
CA ASP A 3 5.21 20.59 -5.22
C ASP A 3 4.08 20.69 -6.28
N THR A 4 4.24 20.03 -7.43
CA THR A 4 3.26 20.03 -8.52
C THR A 4 3.09 18.65 -9.16
N VAL A 5 1.96 18.46 -9.85
CA VAL A 5 1.62 17.23 -10.58
C VAL A 5 2.64 16.98 -11.70
N GLU A 6 3.15 18.05 -12.31
CA GLU A 6 4.13 18.01 -13.38
C GLU A 6 5.48 17.46 -12.88
N ASP A 7 6.00 17.94 -11.74
CA ASP A 7 7.24 17.42 -11.14
C ASP A 7 7.08 15.94 -10.75
N ALA A 8 5.93 15.57 -10.19
CA ALA A 8 5.60 14.18 -9.87
C ALA A 8 5.56 13.29 -11.10
N SER A 9 4.95 13.76 -12.19
CA SER A 9 4.86 13.03 -13.45
C SER A 9 6.22 12.87 -14.11
N LEU A 10 7.05 13.92 -14.04
CA LEU A 10 8.42 13.88 -14.56
C LEU A 10 9.26 12.82 -13.85
N ARG A 11 9.32 12.87 -12.52
CA ARG A 11 10.07 11.89 -11.72
C ARG A 11 9.57 10.47 -11.89
N TRP A 12 8.26 10.29 -12.06
CA TRP A 12 7.68 9.00 -12.37
C TRP A 12 8.19 8.45 -13.71
N ASN A 13 8.19 9.29 -14.75
CA ASN A 13 8.69 8.90 -16.06
C ASN A 13 10.19 8.57 -16.02
N GLU A 14 11.01 9.40 -15.34
CA GLU A 14 12.43 9.14 -15.15
C GLU A 14 12.68 7.78 -14.47
N TRP A 15 11.95 7.49 -13.39
CA TRP A 15 12.05 6.20 -12.72
C TRP A 15 11.61 5.04 -13.61
N ARG A 16 10.50 5.20 -14.34
CA ARG A 16 10.01 4.19 -15.28
C ARG A 16 11.04 3.88 -16.35
N ASP A 17 11.66 4.89 -16.94
CA ASP A 17 12.64 4.71 -18.01
C ASP A 17 13.91 4.02 -17.49
N MET A 18 14.35 4.34 -16.26
CA MET A 18 15.41 3.58 -15.58
C MET A 18 15.00 2.12 -15.33
N ALA A 19 13.76 1.87 -14.90
CA ALA A 19 13.27 0.53 -14.64
C ALA A 19 13.17 -0.31 -15.93
N LEU A 20 12.72 0.29 -17.03
CA LEU A 20 12.64 -0.37 -18.34
C LEU A 20 14.01 -0.65 -18.94
N SER A 21 15.00 0.21 -18.69
CA SER A 21 16.39 0.03 -19.16
C SER A 21 17.24 -0.88 -18.26
N SER A 22 16.71 -1.34 -17.13
CA SER A 22 17.47 -2.16 -16.17
C SER A 22 17.81 -3.59 -16.63
N GLU A 23 17.18 -4.07 -17.72
CA GLU A 23 17.26 -5.46 -18.21
C GLU A 23 16.86 -6.54 -17.17
N VAL A 24 16.30 -6.16 -16.01
CA VAL A 24 15.79 -7.08 -15.00
C VAL A 24 14.30 -7.36 -15.27
N PRO A 25 13.92 -8.56 -15.72
CA PRO A 25 12.56 -8.84 -16.17
C PRO A 25 11.48 -8.56 -15.11
N GLU A 26 11.79 -8.80 -13.84
CA GLU A 26 10.89 -8.55 -12.71
C GLU A 26 10.64 -7.06 -12.50
N ILE A 27 11.67 -6.22 -12.67
CA ILE A 27 11.57 -4.77 -12.51
C ILE A 27 10.81 -4.17 -13.69
N VAL A 28 11.13 -4.60 -14.91
CA VAL A 28 10.41 -4.19 -16.13
C VAL A 28 8.92 -4.50 -15.97
N LYS A 29 8.58 -5.74 -15.65
CA LYS A 29 7.19 -6.18 -15.43
C LYS A 29 6.51 -5.39 -14.31
N PHE A 30 7.23 -5.12 -13.22
CA PHE A 30 6.71 -4.31 -12.13
C PHE A 30 6.36 -2.90 -12.62
N ALA A 31 7.28 -2.22 -13.30
CA ALA A 31 7.08 -0.87 -13.82
C ALA A 31 5.91 -0.78 -14.80
N GLU A 32 5.77 -1.75 -15.71
CA GLU A 32 4.62 -1.82 -16.63
C GLU A 32 3.27 -1.97 -15.91
N VAL A 33 3.22 -2.79 -14.86
CA VAL A 33 2.01 -2.96 -14.06
C VAL A 33 1.66 -1.67 -13.32
N GLN A 34 2.66 -1.00 -12.73
CA GLN A 34 2.44 0.27 -12.04
C GLN A 34 1.97 1.36 -13.01
N GLU A 35 2.62 1.49 -14.17
CA GLU A 35 2.23 2.46 -15.22
C GLU A 35 0.77 2.27 -15.63
N ARG A 36 0.36 1.02 -15.89
CA ARG A 36 -0.99 0.72 -16.38
C ARG A 36 -2.08 0.88 -15.33
N LYS A 37 -1.80 0.57 -14.06
CA LYS A 37 -2.86 0.40 -13.04
C LYS A 37 -2.81 1.41 -11.89
N TYR A 38 -1.64 1.93 -11.55
CA TYR A 38 -1.41 2.61 -10.28
C TYR A 38 -0.77 4.00 -10.42
N LYS A 39 -0.39 4.41 -11.64
CA LYS A 39 0.26 5.69 -11.93
C LYS A 39 -0.40 6.89 -11.26
N ASP A 40 -1.71 7.05 -11.42
CA ASP A 40 -2.44 8.19 -10.85
C ASP A 40 -2.35 8.22 -9.32
N GLY A 41 -2.45 7.05 -8.68
CA GLY A 41 -2.30 6.93 -7.23
C GLY A 41 -0.89 7.29 -6.76
N ILE A 42 0.13 6.88 -7.53
CA ILE A 42 1.53 7.18 -7.23
C ILE A 42 1.82 8.68 -7.38
N ILE A 43 1.39 9.29 -8.49
CA ILE A 43 1.52 10.74 -8.72
C ILE A 43 0.82 11.51 -7.59
N ASN A 44 -0.42 11.16 -7.27
CA ASN A 44 -1.17 11.81 -6.21
C ASN A 44 -0.53 11.63 -4.82
N SER A 45 0.04 10.45 -4.53
CA SER A 45 0.73 10.20 -3.25
C SER A 45 1.98 11.07 -3.05
N SER A 46 2.58 11.57 -4.14
CA SER A 46 3.71 12.48 -4.05
C SER A 46 3.31 13.91 -3.64
N LEU A 47 2.04 14.27 -3.86
CA LEU A 47 1.44 15.57 -3.55
C LEU A 47 0.80 15.55 -2.16
N TYR A 48 -0.01 14.53 -1.89
CA TYR A 48 -0.66 14.37 -0.61
C TYR A 48 0.28 13.65 0.35
N ARG A 49 0.54 14.25 1.52
CA ARG A 49 1.35 13.64 2.59
C ARG A 49 0.61 12.50 3.32
N VAL A 50 0.12 11.52 2.57
CA VAL A 50 -0.52 10.33 3.12
C VAL A 50 0.58 9.33 3.47
N GLY A 51 0.95 9.30 4.75
CA GLY A 51 1.89 8.31 5.26
C GLY A 51 1.26 6.93 5.40
N THR A 52 2.06 5.88 5.22
CA THR A 52 1.64 4.48 5.40
C THR A 52 1.73 3.99 6.85
N SER A 53 2.31 4.79 7.75
CA SER A 53 2.67 4.38 9.13
C SER A 53 1.50 3.81 9.93
N ILE A 54 0.30 4.42 9.86
CA ILE A 54 -0.90 3.93 10.56
C ILE A 54 -1.35 2.60 9.98
N VAL A 55 -1.43 2.50 8.64
CA VAL A 55 -1.86 1.28 7.94
C VAL A 55 -0.88 0.14 8.20
N GLU A 56 0.43 0.43 8.20
CA GLU A 56 1.48 -0.52 8.56
C GLU A 56 1.37 -0.99 10.02
N GLY A 57 1.09 -0.07 10.95
CA GLY A 57 0.86 -0.39 12.36
C GLY A 57 -0.32 -1.36 12.54
N ILE A 58 -1.43 -1.10 11.85
CA ILE A 58 -2.60 -1.99 11.83
C ILE A 58 -2.21 -3.36 11.26
N ASN A 59 -1.55 -3.39 10.10
CA ASN A 59 -1.11 -4.63 9.44
C ASN A 59 -0.19 -5.46 10.34
N ASN A 60 0.72 -4.81 11.07
CA ASN A 60 1.63 -5.50 11.99
C ASN A 60 0.87 -6.13 13.18
N LYS A 61 -0.10 -5.41 13.76
CA LYS A 61 -0.93 -5.95 14.84
C LYS A 61 -1.85 -7.08 14.34
N ILE A 62 -2.39 -7.01 13.13
CA ILE A 62 -3.11 -8.13 12.48
C ILE A 62 -2.17 -9.33 12.29
N LYS A 63 -0.93 -9.13 11.82
CA LYS A 63 0.08 -10.21 11.70
C LYS A 63 0.39 -10.86 13.05
N VAL A 64 0.43 -10.09 14.14
CA VAL A 64 0.60 -10.64 15.50
C VAL A 64 -0.61 -11.48 15.90
N ILE A 65 -1.84 -11.00 15.67
CA ILE A 65 -3.07 -11.77 15.95
C ILE A 65 -3.06 -13.08 15.15
N LYS A 66 -2.71 -13.03 13.86
CA LYS A 66 -2.59 -14.21 13.00
C LYS A 66 -1.59 -15.24 13.55
N ARG A 67 -0.42 -14.78 14.06
CA ARG A 67 0.58 -15.68 14.67
C ARG A 67 0.14 -16.24 16.02
N LYS A 68 -0.58 -15.48 16.84
CA LYS A 68 -1.17 -16.02 18.09
C LYS A 68 -2.28 -17.03 17.80
N ALA A 69 -2.88 -16.94 16.63
CA ALA A 69 -3.94 -17.81 16.14
C ALA A 69 -3.44 -19.05 15.36
N TYR A 70 -2.23 -19.58 15.63
CA TYR A 70 -1.81 -20.85 15.02
C TYR A 70 -2.76 -21.98 15.45
N GLY A 71 -3.45 -22.59 14.48
CA GLY A 71 -4.43 -23.67 14.69
C GLY A 71 -5.90 -23.28 14.48
N PHE A 72 -6.21 -22.00 14.23
CA PHE A 72 -7.57 -21.59 13.90
C PHE A 72 -7.98 -22.15 12.54
N ARG A 73 -8.98 -23.04 12.54
CA ARG A 73 -9.61 -23.60 11.32
C ARG A 73 -10.73 -22.70 10.77
N ASP A 74 -11.01 -21.58 11.44
CA ASP A 74 -12.12 -20.70 11.15
C ASP A 74 -11.66 -19.26 10.87
N PHE A 75 -11.82 -18.84 9.63
CA PHE A 75 -11.49 -17.49 9.16
C PHE A 75 -12.47 -16.44 9.69
N GLU A 76 -13.72 -16.82 10.00
CA GLU A 76 -14.71 -15.89 10.57
C GLU A 76 -14.31 -15.47 11.98
N TYR A 77 -13.78 -16.41 12.79
CA TYR A 77 -13.26 -16.03 14.10
C TYR A 77 -12.04 -15.09 14.00
N PHE A 78 -11.15 -15.30 13.02
CA PHE A 78 -10.04 -14.38 12.78
C PHE A 78 -10.54 -12.97 12.40
N LYS A 79 -11.58 -12.87 11.57
CA LYS A 79 -12.25 -11.60 11.24
C LYS A 79 -12.84 -10.93 12.47
N LEU A 80 -13.54 -11.68 13.35
CA LEU A 80 -14.07 -11.15 14.61
C LEU A 80 -12.97 -10.59 15.51
N LEU A 81 -11.84 -11.28 15.62
CA LEU A 81 -10.68 -10.79 16.38
C LEU A 81 -10.12 -9.49 15.80
N ILE A 82 -10.05 -9.35 14.48
CA ILE A 82 -9.64 -8.09 13.84
C ILE A 82 -10.65 -6.99 14.18
N MET A 83 -11.94 -7.21 13.99
CA MET A 83 -12.98 -6.22 14.26
C MET A 83 -12.99 -5.79 15.75
N TRP A 84 -12.79 -6.73 16.67
CA TRP A 84 -12.69 -6.42 18.10
C TRP A 84 -11.44 -5.60 18.45
N ASN A 85 -10.30 -5.86 17.80
CA ASN A 85 -9.06 -5.09 18.02
C ASN A 85 -9.05 -3.71 17.32
N PHE A 86 -9.90 -3.53 16.31
CA PHE A 86 -10.01 -2.32 15.49
C PHE A 86 -11.50 -1.99 15.22
N PRO A 87 -12.29 -1.60 16.23
CA PRO A 87 -13.73 -1.39 16.09
C PRO A 87 -14.15 -0.20 15.20
N GLY A 88 -13.18 0.47 14.56
CA GLY A 88 -13.38 1.76 13.91
C GLY A 88 -13.72 2.86 14.92
N LYS A 89 -13.73 4.12 14.48
CA LYS A 89 -14.53 5.12 15.19
C LYS A 89 -15.96 4.91 14.74
N TYR A 90 -16.80 4.30 15.57
CA TYR A 90 -18.24 4.52 15.45
C TYR A 90 -18.47 6.00 15.79
N ASN A 91 -18.51 6.85 14.76
CA ASN A 91 -19.13 8.16 14.88
C ASN A 91 -20.64 7.90 14.91
N GLY A 92 -21.13 7.45 16.06
CA GLY A 92 -22.56 7.46 16.33
C GLY A 92 -22.94 8.91 16.61
N VAL A 93 -23.61 9.53 15.63
CA VAL A 93 -24.30 10.84 15.72
C VAL A 93 -23.40 12.04 16.02
#